data_AF-A0A3D4DJN1-F1
#
_entry.id   AF-A0A3D4DJN1-F1
#
_cell.length_a   1.000
_cell.length_b   1.000
_cell.length_c   1.000
_cell.angle_alpha   90.00
_cell.angle_beta   90.00
_cell.angle_gamma   90.00
#
_symmetry.space_group_name_H-M   'P 1'
#
loop_
_entity.id
_entity.type
_entity.pdbx_description
1 polymer ?
#
loop_
_entity_poly.entity_id
_entity_poly.type
_entity_poly.pdbx_seq_one_letter_code
_entity_poly.pdbx_strand_id
1 'polypeptide(L)'
;MNNLRKVNDDILKDWLLFREDEISSLSCDKDRNHWVYFDEISERILKNVPEQNKKYVRKQLDQLDENFMDYIDYWNEKYYRNGFVDGIQLIGGCIIKE
;
A
#
# COMPACT_ATOMS: atom_id res chain seq x y z
N MET A 1 23.84 -11.89 14.22
CA MET A 1 22.83 -11.67 13.17
C MET A 1 22.73 -10.17 12.91
N ASN A 2 22.93 -9.72 11.67
CA ASN A 2 22.78 -8.30 11.34
C ASN A 2 21.31 -7.89 11.45
N ASN A 3 21.05 -6.64 11.82
CA ASN A 3 19.68 -6.12 11.83
C ASN A 3 19.22 -5.92 10.39
N LEU A 4 18.36 -6.81 9.90
CA LEU A 4 17.85 -6.78 8.53
C LEU A 4 17.03 -5.52 8.23
N ARG A 5 16.56 -4.79 9.25
CA ARG A 5 15.85 -3.51 9.10
C ARG A 5 16.79 -2.35 8.70
N LYS A 6 18.12 -2.54 8.80
CA LYS A 6 19.14 -1.51 8.50
C LYS A 6 19.96 -1.80 7.24
N VAL A 7 19.54 -2.78 6.43
CA VAL A 7 20.28 -3.13 5.21
C VAL A 7 19.88 -2.14 4.11
N ASN A 8 20.88 -1.48 3.50
CA ASN A 8 20.67 -0.44 2.49
C ASN A 8 20.09 -0.98 1.17
N ASP A 9 20.34 -2.24 0.85
CA ASP A 9 19.76 -2.93 -0.31
C ASP A 9 18.46 -3.62 0.13
N ASP A 10 17.38 -2.85 0.11
CA ASP A 10 16.07 -3.29 0.59
C ASP A 10 15.36 -4.13 -0.47
N ILE A 11 15.89 -5.33 -0.72
CA ILE A 11 15.34 -6.33 -1.65
C ILE A 11 13.84 -6.58 -1.38
N LEU A 12 13.41 -6.43 -0.13
CA LEU A 12 12.02 -6.59 0.26
C LEU A 12 11.16 -5.42 -0.22
N LYS A 13 11.67 -4.18 -0.15
CA LYS A 13 11.05 -3.02 -0.79
C LYS A 13 10.99 -3.18 -2.30
N ASP A 14 12.07 -3.62 -2.95
CA ASP A 14 12.08 -3.86 -4.40
C ASP A 14 11.06 -4.95 -4.80
N TRP A 15 10.94 -6.00 -4.01
CA TRP A 15 9.95 -7.06 -4.22
C TRP A 15 8.52 -6.55 -3.99
N LEU A 16 8.29 -5.69 -3.00
CA LEU A 16 6.98 -5.07 -2.76
C LEU A 16 6.59 -4.13 -3.90
N LEU A 17 7.51 -3.31 -4.41
CA LEU A 17 7.29 -2.45 -5.58
C LEU A 17 6.98 -3.29 -6.84
N PHE A 18 7.76 -4.34 -7.10
CA PHE A 18 7.47 -5.28 -8.19
C PHE A 18 6.08 -5.93 -8.05
N ARG A 19 5.71 -6.31 -6.83
CA ARG A 19 4.40 -6.90 -6.54
C ARG A 19 3.27 -5.89 -6.66
N GLU A 20 3.48 -4.64 -6.31
CA GLU A 20 2.52 -3.55 -6.50
C GLU A 20 2.25 -3.31 -7.98
N ASP A 21 3.30 -3.24 -8.81
CA ASP A 21 3.21 -3.16 -10.26
C ASP A 21 2.51 -4.40 -10.87
N GLU A 22 2.80 -5.61 -10.37
CA GLU A 22 2.07 -6.80 -10.80
C GLU A 22 0.63 -6.83 -10.29
N ILE A 23 0.35 -6.38 -9.06
CA ILE A 23 -0.99 -6.34 -8.47
C ILE A 23 -1.88 -5.35 -9.22
N SER A 24 -1.34 -4.20 -9.59
CA SER A 24 -2.02 -3.23 -10.44
C SER A 24 -2.26 -3.75 -11.87
N SER A 25 -1.49 -4.76 -12.29
CA SER A 25 -1.73 -5.51 -13.54
C SER A 25 -2.68 -6.72 -13.40
N LEU A 26 -3.12 -7.07 -12.18
CA LEU A 26 -3.96 -8.25 -11.94
C LEU A 26 -5.32 -8.12 -12.66
N SER A 27 -5.52 -8.96 -13.66
CA SER A 27 -6.75 -9.07 -14.45
C SER A 27 -7.81 -9.98 -13.82
N CYS A 28 -7.62 -10.41 -12.57
CA CYS A 28 -8.51 -11.34 -11.88
C CYS A 28 -9.76 -10.62 -11.35
N ASP A 29 -10.95 -11.12 -11.69
CA ASP A 29 -12.22 -10.52 -11.29
C ASP A 29 -12.43 -10.45 -9.77
N LYS A 30 -11.79 -11.35 -8.99
CA LYS A 30 -11.85 -11.29 -7.52
C LYS A 30 -11.02 -10.16 -6.94
N ASP A 31 -9.86 -9.87 -7.52
CA ASP A 31 -8.95 -8.82 -7.03
C ASP A 31 -9.53 -7.45 -7.37
N ARG A 32 -10.19 -7.32 -8.53
CA ARG A 32 -10.99 -6.13 -8.89
C ARG A 32 -12.05 -5.77 -7.86
N ASN A 33 -12.66 -6.74 -7.18
CA ASN A 33 -13.66 -6.43 -6.14
C ASN A 33 -13.07 -5.77 -4.88
N HIS A 34 -11.75 -5.87 -4.70
CA HIS A 34 -11.03 -5.27 -3.57
C HIS A 34 -10.25 -4.02 -3.99
N TRP A 35 -10.36 -3.61 -5.26
CA TRP A 35 -9.75 -2.38 -5.75
C TRP A 35 -10.45 -1.15 -5.14
N VAL A 36 -9.65 -0.13 -4.84
CA VAL A 36 -10.15 1.15 -4.36
C VAL A 36 -10.45 2.01 -5.57
N TYR A 37 -11.72 2.03 -5.99
CA TYR A 37 -12.21 2.81 -7.13
C TYR A 37 -12.37 4.30 -6.80
N PHE A 38 -11.29 4.91 -6.29
CA PHE A 38 -11.32 6.27 -5.76
C PHE A 38 -11.76 7.28 -6.83
N ASP A 39 -11.19 7.19 -8.03
CA ASP A 39 -11.51 8.07 -9.16
C ASP A 39 -12.98 7.96 -9.58
N GLU A 40 -13.49 6.74 -9.78
CA GLU A 40 -14.87 6.54 -10.21
C GLU A 40 -15.89 6.96 -9.15
N ILE A 41 -15.56 6.77 -7.87
CA ILE A 41 -16.39 7.26 -6.76
C ILE A 41 -16.35 8.79 -6.72
N SER A 42 -15.17 9.40 -6.82
CA SER A 42 -14.95 10.84 -6.82
C SER A 42 -15.71 11.52 -7.97
N GLU A 43 -15.68 10.95 -9.17
CA GLU A 43 -16.47 11.45 -10.30
C GLU A 43 -17.97 11.40 -10.03
N ARG A 44 -18.47 10.28 -9.48
CA ARG A 44 -19.90 10.11 -9.17
C ARG A 44 -20.36 11.14 -8.12
N ILE A 45 -19.54 11.39 -7.12
CA ILE A 45 -19.78 12.44 -6.12
C ILE A 45 -19.81 13.81 -6.80
N LEU A 46 -18.76 14.17 -7.55
CA LEU A 46 -18.65 15.49 -8.18
C LEU A 46 -19.74 15.76 -9.23
N LYS A 47 -20.27 14.74 -9.90
CA LYS A 47 -21.41 14.86 -10.83
C LYS A 47 -22.69 15.33 -10.14
N ASN A 48 -22.85 15.05 -8.84
CA ASN A 48 -24.03 15.40 -8.05
C ASN A 48 -23.84 16.65 -7.16
N VAL A 49 -22.67 17.29 -7.23
CA VAL A 49 -22.35 18.50 -6.46
C VAL A 49 -22.59 19.75 -7.32
N PRO A 50 -23.24 20.81 -6.81
CA PRO A 50 -23.36 22.08 -7.52
C PRO A 50 -22.00 22.67 -7.89
N GLU A 51 -21.86 23.28 -9.07
CA GLU A 51 -20.58 23.80 -9.59
C GLU A 51 -19.80 24.67 -8.59
N GLN A 52 -20.50 25.55 -7.87
CA GLN A 52 -19.92 26.42 -6.84
C GLN A 52 -19.20 25.65 -5.71
N ASN A 53 -19.61 24.42 -5.41
CA ASN A 53 -19.07 23.59 -4.35
C ASN A 53 -18.07 22.53 -4.86
N LYS A 54 -18.03 22.26 -6.17
CA LYS A 54 -17.17 21.21 -6.74
C LYS A 54 -15.70 21.40 -6.41
N LYS A 55 -15.22 22.65 -6.44
CA LYS A 55 -13.83 22.97 -6.10
C LYS A 55 -13.47 22.56 -4.66
N TYR A 56 -14.37 22.85 -3.71
CA TYR A 56 -14.17 22.47 -2.32
C TYR A 56 -14.23 20.95 -2.15
N VAL A 57 -15.26 20.30 -2.70
CA VAL A 57 -15.45 18.85 -2.59
C VAL A 57 -14.28 18.09 -3.21
N ARG A 58 -13.78 18.51 -4.38
CA ARG A 58 -12.58 17.91 -4.99
C ARG A 58 -11.38 17.96 -4.04
N LYS A 59 -11.10 19.12 -3.45
CA LYS A 59 -10.00 19.25 -2.49
C LYS A 59 -10.16 18.31 -1.28
N GLN A 60 -11.39 18.06 -0.81
CA GLN A 60 -11.62 17.11 0.29
C GLN A 60 -11.43 15.66 -0.15
N LEU A 61 -11.80 15.33 -1.39
CA LEU A 61 -11.53 14.01 -1.97
C LEU A 61 -10.02 13.80 -2.11
N ASP A 62 -9.29 14.77 -2.70
CA ASP A 62 -7.83 14.67 -2.84
C ASP A 62 -7.14 14.45 -1.48
N GLN A 63 -7.57 15.18 -0.43
CA GLN A 63 -7.05 14.99 0.93
C GLN A 63 -7.39 13.61 1.53
N LEU A 64 -8.55 13.06 1.20
CA LEU A 64 -8.96 11.74 1.66
C LEU A 64 -8.13 10.65 0.97
N ASP A 65 -7.86 10.80 -0.33
CA ASP A 65 -7.02 9.90 -1.10
C ASP A 65 -5.59 9.86 -0.55
N GLU A 66 -4.97 11.04 -0.40
CA GLU A 66 -3.63 11.20 0.17
C GLU A 66 -3.56 10.56 1.57
N ASN A 67 -4.54 10.83 2.43
CA ASN A 67 -4.55 10.27 3.79
C ASN A 67 -4.71 8.75 3.80
N PHE A 68 -5.50 8.21 2.87
CA PHE A 68 -5.74 6.78 2.76
C PHE A 68 -4.51 6.03 2.22
N MET A 69 -3.82 6.60 1.22
CA MET A 69 -2.55 6.07 0.71
C MET A 69 -1.46 6.09 1.79
N ASP A 70 -1.30 7.22 2.49
CA ASP A 70 -0.36 7.33 3.63
C ASP A 70 -0.65 6.28 4.71
N TYR A 71 -1.93 6.01 4.99
CA TYR A 71 -2.33 4.97 5.94
C TYR A 71 -1.86 3.60 5.46
N ILE A 72 -2.19 3.21 4.23
CA ILE A 72 -1.81 1.89 3.67
C ILE A 72 -0.29 1.71 3.69
N ASP A 73 0.46 2.71 3.23
CA ASP A 73 1.92 2.68 3.17
C ASP A 73 2.54 2.47 4.55
N TYR A 74 2.08 3.22 5.55
CA TYR A 74 2.58 3.08 6.92
C TYR A 74 2.35 1.68 7.49
N TRP A 75 1.16 1.10 7.31
CA TRP A 75 0.86 -0.22 7.86
C TRP A 75 1.57 -1.34 7.09
N ASN A 76 1.75 -1.20 5.78
CA ASN A 76 2.56 -2.11 4.96
C ASN A 76 4.02 -2.12 5.42
N GLU A 77 4.65 -0.97 5.57
CA GLU A 77 6.02 -0.86 6.08
C GLU A 77 6.11 -1.41 7.51
N LYS A 78 5.17 -1.03 8.38
CA LYS A 78 5.24 -1.39 9.80
C LYS A 78 5.03 -2.87 10.07
N TYR A 79 4.08 -3.53 9.41
CA TYR A 79 3.70 -4.90 9.74
C TYR A 79 4.08 -5.91 8.67
N TYR A 80 3.87 -5.62 7.39
CA TYR A 80 4.26 -6.56 6.35
C TYR A 80 5.78 -6.63 6.22
N ARG A 81 6.45 -5.49 6.06
CA ARG A 81 7.90 -5.47 5.90
C ARG A 81 8.62 -5.90 7.19
N ASN A 82 8.35 -5.25 8.32
CA ASN A 82 9.01 -5.62 9.57
C ASN A 82 8.61 -7.01 10.08
N GLY A 83 7.35 -7.42 9.92
CA GLY A 83 6.89 -8.74 10.32
C GLY A 83 7.52 -9.85 9.49
N PHE A 84 7.69 -9.63 8.18
CA PHE A 84 8.44 -10.55 7.33
C PHE A 84 9.90 -10.65 7.78
N VAL A 85 10.56 -9.52 8.05
CA VAL A 85 11.93 -9.49 8.58
C VAL A 85 12.03 -10.27 9.89
N ASP A 86 11.11 -10.07 10.83
CA ASP A 86 11.08 -10.78 12.11
C ASP A 86 10.94 -12.30 11.89
N GLY A 87 10.08 -12.72 10.95
CA GLY A 87 9.94 -14.12 10.54
C GLY A 87 11.23 -14.74 10.02
N ILE A 88 11.93 -14.04 9.11
CA ILE A 88 13.23 -14.50 8.58
C ILE A 88 14.29 -14.58 9.68
N GLN A 89 14.32 -13.60 10.59
CA GLN A 89 15.25 -13.62 11.73
C GLN A 89 14.96 -14.78 12.69
N LEU A 90 13.69 -15.10 12.93
CA LEU A 90 13.31 -16.28 13.72
C LEU A 90 13.78 -17.58 13.06
N ILE A 91 13.54 -17.75 11.75
CA ILE A 91 13.98 -18.93 10.99
C ILE A 91 15.52 -19.03 10.99
N GLY A 92 16.22 -17.94 10.68
CA GLY A 92 17.68 -17.89 10.70
C GLY A 92 18.27 -18.22 12.07
N GLY A 93 17.63 -17.76 13.15
CA GLY A 93 18.01 -18.10 14.52
C GLY A 93 17.85 -19.58 14.88
N CYS A 94 16.96 -20.31 14.19
CA CYS A 94 16.78 -21.74 14.32
C CYS A 94 17.76 -22.55 13.45
N ILE A 95 18.04 -22.09 12.22
CA ILE A 95 18.89 -22.81 11.25
C ILE A 95 20.38 -22.57 11.52
N ILE A 96 20.78 -21.36 11.95
CA ILE A 96 22.18 -20.96 12.17
C ILE A 96 22.67 -21.35 13.59
N LYS A 97 21.92 -22.20 14.30
CA LYS A 97 22.28 -22.71 15.62
C LYS A 97 22.97 -24.09 15.61
N GLU A 98 23.33 -24.60 14.43
CA GLU A 98 24.32 -25.68 14.24
C GLU A 98 25.68 -25.10 13.83
#